data_AF-A0A7C5LZN3-F1
#
_entry.id   AF-A0A7C5LZN3-F1
#
_cell.length_a   1.000
_cell.length_b   1.000
_cell.length_c   1.000
_cell.angle_alpha   90.00
_cell.angle_beta   90.00
_cell.angle_gamma   90.00
#
_symmetry.space_group_name_H-M   'P 1'
#
loop_
_entity.id
_entity.type
_entity.pdbx_description
1 polymer ?
#
loop_
_entity_poly.entity_id
_entity_poly.type
_entity_poly.pdbx_seq_one_letter_code
_entity_poly.pdbx_strand_id
1 'polypeptide(L)'
;GQMAPTALEDVMTAFYDRKYDILLSTSIIESGIDIPTANTMIIYRADRFGLAQLYQMRGRVGRSKVRAFAYLTTPDANVMTKGAEQRLKILQSLDTLGAGFNLASHDLDMRGGGNPLGEEQSGHIKDLGVELYQHMLEEAVAELKSDTSLKDRNWSPQVNIGIPVLIPDHYVKDLNIRLSLYRRMSEIRNTAESEEFAAELIDRFGPLPSGVQNLLEVLTIKRLAKQAHIEKIDVGPKGAVISFRHDSLDDPTYIFEQISKHTNWRLRPDQSLLVKSPLTQDYQRLGLVKTTVKALVKPV
;
A
#
# COMPACT_ATOMS: atom_id res chain seq x y z
N GLY A 1 23.70 -1.26 -21.61
CA GLY A 1 23.79 -1.37 -23.08
C GLY A 1 25.09 -2.04 -23.45
N GLN A 2 25.35 -2.20 -24.74
CA GLN A 2 26.64 -2.72 -25.21
C GLN A 2 27.64 -1.59 -25.53
N MET A 3 27.22 -0.33 -25.44
CA MET A 3 28.09 0.83 -25.55
C MET A 3 28.97 0.98 -24.31
N ALA A 4 30.18 1.50 -24.50
CA ALA A 4 31.05 1.89 -23.40
C ALA A 4 30.39 3.02 -22.56
N PRO A 5 30.62 3.07 -21.23
CA PRO A 5 29.99 4.07 -20.36
C PRO A 5 30.25 5.52 -20.79
N THR A 6 31.47 5.84 -21.22
CA THR A 6 31.86 7.18 -21.68
C THR A 6 31.09 7.61 -22.94
N ALA A 7 30.95 6.73 -23.92
CA ALA A 7 30.18 7.01 -25.13
C ALA A 7 28.68 7.22 -24.85
N LEU A 8 28.15 6.54 -23.83
CA LEU A 8 26.76 6.74 -23.40
C LEU A 8 26.59 8.14 -22.77
N GLU A 9 27.50 8.54 -21.90
CA GLU A 9 27.49 9.86 -21.24
C GLU A 9 27.60 11.01 -22.26
N ASP A 10 28.46 10.87 -23.27
CA ASP A 10 28.61 11.86 -24.34
C ASP A 10 27.33 12.03 -25.16
N VAL A 11 26.68 10.93 -25.55
CA VAL A 11 25.42 10.95 -26.31
C VAL A 11 24.29 11.55 -25.47
N MET A 12 24.24 11.22 -24.19
CA MET A 12 23.25 11.75 -23.26
C MET A 12 23.43 13.26 -23.04
N THR A 13 24.66 13.72 -22.88
CA THR A 13 25.00 15.13 -22.73
C THR A 13 24.65 15.91 -23.99
N ALA A 14 24.97 15.38 -25.17
CA ALA A 14 24.61 16.00 -26.44
C ALA A 14 23.08 16.09 -26.66
N PHE A 15 22.33 15.08 -26.23
CA PHE A 15 20.86 15.13 -26.27
C PHE A 15 20.29 16.15 -25.27
N TYR A 16 20.87 16.26 -24.08
CA TYR A 16 20.50 17.27 -23.09
C TYR A 16 20.76 18.70 -23.58
N ASP A 17 21.91 18.92 -24.23
CA ASP A 17 22.30 20.17 -24.88
C ASP A 17 21.48 20.50 -26.14
N ARG A 18 20.51 19.67 -26.52
CA ARG A 18 19.69 19.78 -27.75
C ARG A 18 20.51 19.78 -29.04
N LYS A 19 21.65 19.10 -29.05
CA LYS A 19 22.40 18.83 -30.29
C LYS A 19 21.70 17.78 -31.16
N TYR A 20 20.80 17.00 -30.55
CA TYR A 20 19.95 16.01 -31.20
C TYR A 20 18.51 16.15 -30.72
N ASP A 21 17.56 15.98 -31.64
CA ASP A 21 16.11 16.06 -31.34
C ASP A 21 15.49 14.72 -30.96
N ILE A 22 16.09 13.60 -31.41
CA ILE A 22 15.58 12.24 -31.21
C ILE A 22 16.67 11.36 -30.62
N LEU A 23 16.35 10.71 -29.49
CA LEU A 23 17.18 9.69 -28.86
C LEU A 23 16.57 8.31 -29.12
N LEU A 24 17.25 7.50 -29.94
CA LEU A 24 16.89 6.10 -30.12
C LEU A 24 17.66 5.26 -29.09
N SER A 25 16.94 4.62 -28.17
CA SER A 25 17.54 3.80 -27.11
C SER A 25 16.89 2.44 -27.00
N THR A 26 17.57 1.53 -26.30
CA THR A 26 16.93 0.31 -25.76
C THR A 26 16.32 0.63 -24.38
N SER A 27 15.81 -0.40 -23.68
CA SER A 27 15.17 -0.27 -22.37
C SER A 27 16.05 0.26 -21.24
N ILE A 28 17.34 0.54 -21.49
CA ILE A 28 18.30 1.03 -20.49
C ILE A 28 17.92 2.40 -19.91
N ILE A 29 17.06 3.18 -20.58
CA ILE A 29 16.50 4.42 -20.00
C ILE A 29 15.72 4.16 -18.69
N GLU A 30 15.34 2.91 -18.41
CA GLU A 30 14.75 2.47 -17.13
C GLU A 30 15.61 2.84 -15.90
N SER A 31 16.95 2.86 -16.03
CA SER A 31 17.90 2.97 -14.90
C SER A 31 18.20 4.40 -14.39
N GLY A 32 17.29 5.37 -14.58
CA GLY A 32 17.38 6.64 -13.86
C GLY A 32 17.77 7.87 -14.68
N ILE A 33 17.71 7.80 -16.00
CA ILE A 33 17.91 8.98 -16.84
C ILE A 33 16.60 9.77 -16.88
N ASP A 34 16.61 10.96 -16.28
CA ASP A 34 15.51 11.92 -16.33
C ASP A 34 15.83 13.02 -17.35
N ILE A 35 14.95 13.22 -18.33
CA ILE A 35 15.14 14.21 -19.39
C ILE A 35 13.95 15.16 -19.40
N PRO A 36 14.00 16.25 -18.61
CA PRO A 36 12.87 17.16 -18.45
C PRO A 36 12.39 17.82 -19.74
N THR A 37 13.29 17.93 -20.73
CA THR A 37 13.02 18.51 -22.06
C THR A 37 12.31 17.56 -23.01
N ALA A 38 12.34 16.25 -22.75
CA ALA A 38 11.65 15.26 -23.57
C ALA A 38 10.18 15.14 -23.13
N ASN A 39 9.28 15.53 -24.03
CA ASN A 39 7.83 15.49 -23.80
C ASN A 39 7.13 14.37 -24.59
N THR A 40 7.83 13.64 -25.47
CA THR A 40 7.23 12.57 -26.26
C THR A 40 8.07 11.29 -26.15
N MET A 41 7.42 10.19 -25.82
CA MET A 41 8.01 8.85 -25.81
C MET A 41 7.29 7.95 -26.81
N ILE A 42 8.05 7.15 -27.57
CA ILE A 42 7.51 6.12 -28.45
C ILE A 42 8.09 4.78 -28.02
N ILE A 43 7.23 3.86 -27.60
CA ILE A 43 7.61 2.50 -27.20
C ILE A 43 7.30 1.56 -28.35
N TYR A 44 8.35 1.08 -29.00
CA TYR A 44 8.23 0.07 -30.04
C TYR A 44 7.91 -1.30 -29.44
N ARG A 45 6.90 -2.00 -29.95
CA ARG A 45 6.51 -3.36 -29.48
C ARG A 45 6.22 -3.41 -27.98
N ALA A 46 5.30 -2.57 -27.52
CA ALA A 46 4.88 -2.49 -26.12
C ALA A 46 4.34 -3.82 -25.57
N ASP A 47 3.81 -4.70 -26.42
CA ASP A 47 3.36 -6.05 -26.09
C ASP A 47 4.44 -6.92 -25.43
N ARG A 48 5.72 -6.65 -25.72
CA ARG A 48 6.86 -7.43 -25.20
C ARG A 48 7.33 -7.00 -23.81
N PHE A 49 6.87 -5.86 -23.32
CA PHE A 49 7.31 -5.32 -22.05
C PHE A 49 6.40 -5.74 -20.91
N GLY A 50 6.98 -5.87 -19.72
CA GLY A 50 6.20 -5.94 -18.49
C GLY A 50 5.41 -4.65 -18.29
N LEU A 51 4.27 -4.73 -17.60
CA LEU A 51 3.50 -3.54 -17.22
C LEU A 51 4.42 -2.55 -16.47
N ALA A 52 5.38 -3.07 -15.70
CA ALA A 52 6.24 -2.26 -14.82
C ALA A 52 7.19 -1.40 -15.58
N GLN A 53 7.81 -2.04 -16.56
CA GLN A 53 8.73 -1.40 -17.46
C GLN A 53 7.99 -0.34 -18.28
N LEU A 54 6.79 -0.65 -18.80
CA LEU A 54 5.98 0.32 -19.53
C LEU A 54 5.59 1.52 -18.68
N TYR A 55 5.20 1.28 -17.43
CA TYR A 55 4.83 2.34 -16.49
C TYR A 55 6.02 3.22 -16.13
N GLN A 56 7.17 2.62 -15.82
CA GLN A 56 8.39 3.34 -15.49
C GLN A 56 8.87 4.16 -16.70
N MET A 57 8.88 3.58 -17.90
CA MET A 57 9.22 4.28 -19.14
C MET A 57 8.29 5.48 -19.36
N ARG A 58 6.98 5.31 -19.22
CA ARG A 58 6.00 6.41 -19.31
C ARG A 58 6.29 7.54 -18.32
N GLY A 59 6.70 7.22 -17.10
CA GLY A 59 7.03 8.21 -16.05
C GLY A 59 8.33 8.99 -16.25
N ARG A 60 9.11 8.69 -17.29
CA ARG A 60 10.34 9.42 -17.64
C ARG A 60 10.11 10.63 -18.56
N VAL A 61 8.89 10.81 -19.08
CA VAL A 61 8.49 12.00 -19.85
C VAL A 61 7.41 12.77 -19.12
N GLY A 62 7.33 14.10 -19.34
CA GLY A 62 6.28 14.92 -18.74
C GLY A 62 6.58 15.51 -17.37
N ARG A 63 7.86 15.74 -17.05
CA ARG A 63 8.28 16.47 -15.84
C ARG A 63 8.30 18.00 -16.00
N SER A 64 7.87 18.50 -17.15
CA SER A 64 7.74 19.94 -17.42
C SER A 64 6.28 20.39 -17.31
N LYS A 65 6.03 21.70 -17.43
CA LYS A 65 4.66 22.26 -17.50
C LYS A 65 3.92 21.92 -18.80
N VAL A 66 4.62 21.34 -19.79
CA VAL A 66 4.07 21.00 -21.09
C VAL A 66 3.52 19.57 -21.04
N ARG A 67 2.31 19.39 -21.55
CA ARG A 67 1.70 18.06 -21.66
C ARG A 67 2.62 17.12 -22.45
N ALA A 68 2.86 15.94 -21.89
CA ALA A 68 3.65 14.89 -22.54
C ALA A 68 2.75 13.81 -23.15
N PHE A 69 3.31 13.09 -24.11
CA PHE A 69 2.64 12.01 -24.83
C PHE A 69 3.51 10.74 -24.81
N ALA A 70 2.89 9.59 -24.58
CA ALA A 70 3.52 8.29 -24.70
C ALA A 70 2.75 7.43 -25.71
N TYR A 71 3.39 7.12 -26.84
CA TYR A 71 2.81 6.29 -27.89
C TYR A 71 3.30 4.84 -27.73
N LEU A 72 2.37 3.92 -27.55
CA LEU A 72 2.65 2.49 -27.43
C LEU A 72 2.25 1.79 -28.72
N THR A 73 3.24 1.22 -29.42
CA THR A 73 2.98 0.48 -30.65
C THR A 73 2.85 -1.02 -30.36
N THR A 74 1.93 -1.68 -31.06
CA THR A 74 1.69 -3.12 -30.95
C THR A 74 1.68 -3.77 -32.33
N PRO A 75 1.94 -5.09 -32.43
CA PRO A 75 1.59 -5.84 -33.63
C PRO A 75 0.06 -5.89 -33.81
N ASP A 76 -0.40 -6.43 -34.93
CA ASP A 76 -1.83 -6.65 -35.18
C ASP A 76 -2.52 -7.40 -34.03
N ALA A 77 -3.76 -7.02 -33.71
CA ALA A 77 -4.49 -7.50 -32.54
C ALA A 77 -4.61 -9.04 -32.50
N ASN A 78 -4.68 -9.68 -33.68
CA ASN A 78 -4.77 -11.15 -33.80
C ASN A 78 -3.49 -11.90 -33.38
N VAL A 79 -2.36 -11.21 -33.22
CA VAL A 79 -1.05 -11.80 -32.86
C VAL A 79 -0.73 -11.58 -31.37
N MET A 80 -1.51 -10.77 -30.66
CA MET A 80 -1.25 -10.46 -29.25
C MET A 80 -1.78 -11.55 -28.32
N THR A 81 -1.01 -11.84 -27.27
CA THR A 81 -1.49 -12.70 -26.18
C THR A 81 -2.53 -11.94 -25.35
N LYS A 82 -3.52 -12.67 -24.81
CA LYS A 82 -4.55 -12.09 -23.92
C LYS A 82 -3.93 -11.32 -22.74
N GLY A 83 -2.81 -11.80 -22.21
CA GLY A 83 -2.06 -11.12 -21.14
C GLY A 83 -1.42 -9.80 -21.60
N ALA A 84 -0.88 -9.72 -22.82
CA ALA A 84 -0.35 -8.47 -23.36
C ALA A 84 -1.46 -7.44 -23.61
N GLU A 85 -2.60 -7.88 -24.13
CA GLU A 85 -3.75 -7.01 -24.37
C GLU A 85 -4.33 -6.44 -23.06
N GLN A 86 -4.50 -7.30 -22.05
CA GLN A 86 -4.97 -6.88 -20.74
C GLN A 86 -4.01 -5.86 -20.10
N ARG A 87 -2.69 -6.11 -20.15
CA ARG A 87 -1.67 -5.18 -19.66
C ARG A 87 -1.74 -3.80 -20.31
N LEU A 88 -1.88 -3.75 -21.64
CA LEU A 88 -1.94 -2.48 -22.35
C LEU A 88 -3.25 -1.73 -22.09
N LYS A 89 -4.37 -2.44 -21.94
CA LYS A 89 -5.65 -1.85 -21.50
C LYS A 89 -5.53 -1.24 -20.11
N ILE A 90 -4.89 -1.94 -19.17
CA ILE A 90 -4.61 -1.41 -17.83
C ILE A 90 -3.75 -0.15 -17.93
N LEU A 91 -2.67 -0.18 -18.71
CA LEU A 91 -1.80 0.98 -18.89
C LEU A 91 -2.49 2.19 -19.55
N GLN A 92 -3.47 1.98 -20.42
CA GLN A 92 -4.29 3.05 -20.99
C GLN A 92 -5.30 3.62 -19.98
N SER A 93 -5.87 2.78 -19.11
CA SER A 93 -6.77 3.25 -18.04
C SER A 93 -6.07 4.07 -16.95
N LEU A 94 -4.73 4.05 -16.95
CA LEU A 94 -3.85 4.70 -16.00
C LEU A 94 -3.55 6.18 -16.32
N ASP A 95 -4.46 6.87 -17.01
CA ASP A 95 -4.24 8.20 -17.61
C ASP A 95 -4.52 9.39 -16.67
N THR A 96 -4.76 9.11 -15.39
CA THR A 96 -4.83 10.12 -14.32
C THR A 96 -3.78 9.83 -13.26
N LEU A 97 -3.17 10.89 -12.72
CA LEU A 97 -2.20 10.89 -11.63
C LEU A 97 -2.53 9.80 -10.58
N GLY A 98 -1.54 9.03 -10.11
CA GLY A 98 -1.73 7.90 -9.17
C GLY A 98 -1.46 6.50 -9.77
N ALA A 99 -0.97 6.45 -11.00
CA ALA A 99 -0.97 5.26 -11.83
C ALA A 99 0.11 4.20 -11.54
N GLY A 100 1.03 4.43 -10.61
CA GLY A 100 2.07 3.46 -10.23
C GLY A 100 1.51 2.29 -9.43
N PHE A 101 0.28 2.46 -8.97
CA PHE A 101 -0.46 1.57 -8.10
C PHE A 101 -1.01 0.31 -8.80
N ASN A 102 -1.52 0.41 -10.04
CA ASN A 102 -2.06 -0.76 -10.77
C ASN A 102 -0.99 -1.79 -11.14
N LEU A 103 0.27 -1.41 -11.01
CA LEU A 103 1.36 -2.14 -11.60
C LEU A 103 1.83 -3.33 -10.75
N ALA A 104 2.05 -3.10 -9.46
CA ALA A 104 2.61 -4.10 -8.56
C ALA A 104 1.59 -5.22 -8.27
N SER A 105 0.30 -4.89 -8.16
CA SER A 105 -0.78 -5.87 -7.99
C SER A 105 -0.97 -6.76 -9.22
N HIS A 106 -0.84 -6.21 -10.43
CA HIS A 106 -0.99 -7.01 -11.65
C HIS A 106 0.23 -7.90 -11.95
N ASP A 107 1.44 -7.51 -11.53
CA ASP A 107 2.64 -8.34 -11.67
C ASP A 107 2.58 -9.59 -10.76
N LEU A 108 1.90 -9.47 -9.61
CA LEU A 108 1.65 -10.54 -8.64
C LEU A 108 0.65 -11.58 -9.16
N ASP A 109 -0.42 -11.13 -9.82
CA ASP A 109 -1.43 -12.02 -10.43
C ASP A 109 -0.94 -12.68 -11.73
N MET A 110 -0.17 -11.97 -12.57
CA MET A 110 0.24 -12.49 -13.88
C MET A 110 1.45 -13.44 -13.86
N ARG A 111 2.26 -13.45 -12.80
CA ARG A 111 3.41 -14.37 -12.68
C ARG A 111 3.02 -15.78 -12.20
N GLY A 112 1.73 -16.04 -11.95
CA GLY A 112 1.22 -17.39 -11.74
C GLY A 112 1.55 -17.95 -10.35
N GLY A 113 0.79 -17.52 -9.35
CA GLY A 113 0.64 -18.25 -8.08
C GLY A 113 -0.09 -19.58 -8.30
N GLY A 114 0.58 -20.54 -8.94
CA GLY A 114 0.15 -21.92 -9.06
C GLY A 114 0.61 -22.76 -7.86
N ASN A 115 -0.36 -23.52 -7.33
CA ASN A 115 -0.30 -24.55 -6.27
C ASN A 115 -0.05 -24.08 -4.81
N PRO A 116 -1.07 -24.10 -3.92
CA PRO A 116 -1.01 -23.54 -2.56
C PRO A 116 -0.37 -24.46 -1.49
N LEU A 117 0.49 -25.41 -1.86
CA LEU A 117 1.01 -26.45 -0.94
C LEU A 117 2.55 -26.58 -0.89
N GLY A 118 3.30 -25.58 -1.34
CA GLY A 118 4.75 -25.52 -1.12
C GLY A 118 5.07 -24.69 0.11
N GLU A 119 5.58 -25.33 1.16
CA GLU A 119 6.16 -24.65 2.32
C GLU A 119 7.37 -23.78 1.90
N GLU A 120 7.63 -22.76 2.70
CA GLU A 120 8.75 -21.80 2.65
C GLU A 120 8.48 -20.48 1.87
N GLN A 121 8.20 -19.44 2.66
CA GLN A 121 8.17 -17.99 2.31
C GLN A 121 6.83 -17.30 1.96
N SER A 122 5.72 -17.70 2.58
CA SER A 122 4.44 -16.97 2.51
C SER A 122 4.27 -15.82 3.54
N GLY A 123 5.26 -15.61 4.41
CA GLY A 123 5.12 -14.73 5.59
C GLY A 123 5.19 -13.22 5.30
N HIS A 124 5.95 -12.76 4.30
CA HIS A 124 6.17 -11.32 4.05
C HIS A 124 5.11 -10.66 3.16
N ILE A 125 4.35 -11.43 2.38
CA ILE A 125 3.42 -10.90 1.36
C ILE A 125 2.08 -10.45 1.99
N LYS A 126 1.73 -10.97 3.18
CA LYS A 126 0.48 -10.63 3.87
C LYS A 126 0.51 -9.24 4.55
N ASP A 127 1.66 -8.78 5.03
CA ASP A 127 1.79 -7.51 5.74
C ASP A 127 1.85 -6.30 4.79
N LEU A 128 2.31 -6.49 3.54
CA LEU A 128 2.43 -5.44 2.52
C LEU A 128 1.08 -4.84 2.07
N GLY A 129 -0.02 -5.58 2.19
CA GLY A 129 -1.34 -5.13 1.72
C GLY A 129 -1.97 -4.02 2.57
N VAL A 130 -1.65 -3.97 3.86
CA VAL A 130 -2.22 -3.01 4.82
C VAL A 130 -1.47 -1.70 4.78
N GLU A 131 -0.14 -1.75 4.73
CA GLU A 131 0.74 -0.59 4.72
C GLU A 131 0.57 0.22 3.42
N LEU A 132 0.51 -0.50 2.30
CA LEU A 132 0.24 0.08 0.98
C LEU A 132 -1.14 0.76 0.92
N TYR A 133 -2.15 0.12 1.52
CA TYR A 133 -3.52 0.63 1.57
C TYR A 133 -3.68 1.92 2.41
N GLN A 134 -2.90 2.08 3.48
CA GLN A 134 -2.94 3.28 4.31
C GLN A 134 -2.22 4.46 3.71
N HIS A 135 -1.09 4.22 3.04
CA HIS A 135 -0.38 5.25 2.30
C HIS A 135 -1.28 5.86 1.21
N MET A 136 -2.04 5.00 0.49
CA MET A 136 -3.02 5.44 -0.51
C MET A 136 -4.14 6.31 0.06
N LEU A 137 -4.56 6.02 1.29
CA LEU A 137 -5.64 6.74 1.93
C LEU A 137 -5.18 8.09 2.48
N GLU A 138 -3.99 8.14 3.05
CA GLU A 138 -3.36 9.37 3.52
C GLU A 138 -3.09 10.33 2.37
N GLU A 139 -2.62 9.83 1.22
CA GLU A 139 -2.44 10.62 -0.01
C GLU A 139 -3.77 11.14 -0.57
N ALA A 140 -4.80 10.30 -0.66
CA ALA A 140 -6.12 10.73 -1.15
C ALA A 140 -6.82 11.76 -0.23
N VAL A 141 -6.60 11.67 1.09
CA VAL A 141 -7.13 12.64 2.07
C VAL A 141 -6.33 13.95 2.07
N ALA A 142 -5.02 13.89 1.81
CA ALA A 142 -4.16 15.06 1.67
C ALA A 142 -4.50 15.89 0.41
N GLU A 143 -4.84 15.23 -0.69
CA GLU A 143 -5.23 15.91 -1.94
C GLU A 143 -6.60 16.61 -1.87
N LEU A 144 -7.51 16.15 -1.01
CA LEU A 144 -8.85 16.73 -0.83
C LEU A 144 -8.90 17.90 0.16
N LYS A 145 -7.87 18.07 1.00
CA LYS A 145 -7.83 19.15 2.00
C LYS A 145 -6.78 20.18 1.62
N SER A 146 -7.17 21.09 0.74
CA SER A 146 -6.51 22.38 0.56
C SER A 146 -6.76 23.29 1.78
N ASP A 147 -6.34 22.86 2.98
CA ASP A 147 -6.42 23.69 4.17
C ASP A 147 -5.26 23.41 5.13
N THR A 148 -4.50 24.47 5.40
CA THR A 148 -3.20 24.52 6.10
C THR A 148 -3.25 24.19 7.60
N SER A 149 -4.31 23.53 8.09
CA SER A 149 -4.55 23.27 9.52
C SER A 149 -4.19 21.85 10.00
N LEU A 150 -3.56 21.02 9.16
CA LEU A 150 -3.41 19.56 9.38
C LEU A 150 -2.05 19.08 9.89
N LYS A 151 -1.25 19.90 10.58
CA LYS A 151 0.04 19.41 11.09
C LYS A 151 -0.08 18.25 12.11
N ASP A 152 -1.23 18.09 12.77
CA ASP A 152 -1.48 16.98 13.72
C ASP A 152 -2.17 15.74 13.14
N ARG A 153 -2.55 15.72 11.85
CA ARG A 153 -3.28 14.59 11.26
C ARG A 153 -2.44 13.57 10.48
N ASN A 154 -1.15 13.85 10.23
CA ASN A 154 -0.28 13.12 9.28
C ASN A 154 0.29 11.78 9.78
N TRP A 155 -0.39 11.06 10.67
CA TRP A 155 0.09 9.77 11.14
C TRP A 155 -1.03 8.75 11.28
N SER A 156 -0.73 7.54 10.83
CA SER A 156 -1.50 6.33 11.08
C SER A 156 -0.65 5.28 11.80
N PRO A 157 -1.17 4.66 12.87
CA PRO A 157 -0.51 3.53 13.52
C PRO A 157 -0.30 2.34 12.56
N GLN A 158 0.92 1.81 12.53
CA GLN A 158 1.26 0.58 11.84
C GLN A 158 0.80 -0.63 12.66
N VAL A 159 0.13 -1.59 12.03
CA VAL A 159 -0.43 -2.77 12.72
C VAL A 159 -0.15 -4.02 11.91
N ASN A 160 0.79 -4.83 12.39
CA ASN A 160 1.28 -6.06 11.77
C ASN A 160 0.81 -7.26 12.61
N ILE A 161 -0.22 -7.95 12.13
CA ILE A 161 -0.87 -9.05 12.87
C ILE A 161 -0.59 -10.43 12.25
N GLY A 162 -0.06 -10.45 11.01
CA GLY A 162 0.24 -11.68 10.27
C GLY A 162 -1.01 -12.48 9.86
N ILE A 163 -2.17 -11.81 9.76
CA ILE A 163 -3.44 -12.41 9.33
C ILE A 163 -3.94 -11.70 8.07
N PRO A 164 -4.69 -12.40 7.18
CA PRO A 164 -5.26 -11.75 6.02
C PRO A 164 -6.34 -10.73 6.41
N VAL A 165 -6.24 -9.53 5.83
CA VAL A 165 -7.10 -8.37 6.08
C VAL A 165 -7.42 -7.69 4.75
N LEU A 166 -8.35 -8.30 4.00
CA LEU A 166 -8.71 -7.85 2.66
C LEU A 166 -10.16 -8.18 2.32
N ILE A 167 -10.73 -7.42 1.37
CA ILE A 167 -12.02 -7.73 0.73
C ILE A 167 -11.74 -8.65 -0.45
N PRO A 168 -12.11 -9.94 -0.36
CA PRO A 168 -11.76 -10.87 -1.42
C PRO A 168 -12.63 -10.66 -2.65
N ASP A 169 -12.09 -11.02 -3.81
CA ASP A 169 -12.76 -10.95 -5.12
C ASP A 169 -14.04 -11.80 -5.21
N HIS A 170 -14.08 -12.94 -4.53
CA HIS A 170 -15.27 -13.78 -4.46
C HIS A 170 -16.41 -13.13 -3.67
N TYR A 171 -16.11 -12.20 -2.76
CA TYR A 171 -17.11 -11.47 -1.98
C TYR A 171 -17.57 -10.21 -2.72
N VAL A 172 -16.63 -9.45 -3.28
CA VAL A 172 -16.93 -8.29 -4.14
C VAL A 172 -16.08 -8.39 -5.41
N LYS A 173 -16.72 -8.80 -6.51
CA LYS A 173 -16.04 -9.03 -7.80
C LYS A 173 -15.55 -7.76 -8.47
N ASP A 174 -16.35 -6.70 -8.39
CA ASP A 174 -16.02 -5.42 -9.01
C ASP A 174 -14.96 -4.67 -8.19
N LEU A 175 -13.83 -4.37 -8.84
CA LEU A 175 -12.70 -3.67 -8.21
C LEU A 175 -13.07 -2.25 -7.79
N ASN A 176 -13.84 -1.50 -8.58
CA ASN A 176 -14.23 -0.13 -8.23
C ASN A 176 -15.13 -0.12 -7.00
N ILE A 177 -16.04 -1.10 -6.89
CA ILE A 177 -16.86 -1.28 -5.68
C ILE A 177 -15.96 -1.57 -4.48
N ARG A 178 -15.00 -2.50 -4.59
CA ARG A 178 -14.06 -2.77 -3.49
C ARG A 178 -13.31 -1.52 -3.05
N LEU A 179 -12.75 -0.76 -3.99
CA LEU A 179 -12.02 0.48 -3.71
C LEU A 179 -12.91 1.52 -3.02
N SER A 180 -14.17 1.65 -3.43
CA SER A 180 -15.15 2.51 -2.77
C SER A 180 -15.45 2.04 -1.33
N LEU A 181 -15.63 0.74 -1.11
CA LEU A 181 -15.88 0.18 0.22
C LEU A 181 -14.70 0.43 1.15
N TYR A 182 -13.49 0.19 0.66
CA TYR A 182 -12.26 0.50 1.35
C TYR A 182 -12.21 1.98 1.79
N ARG A 183 -12.36 2.93 0.85
CA ARG A 183 -12.38 4.35 1.18
C ARG A 183 -13.39 4.67 2.28
N ARG A 184 -14.61 4.15 2.17
CA ARG A 184 -15.65 4.35 3.19
C ARG A 184 -15.25 3.77 4.55
N MET A 185 -14.69 2.55 4.58
CA MET A 185 -14.21 1.92 5.82
C MET A 185 -13.21 2.79 6.57
N SER A 186 -12.37 3.52 5.84
CA SER A 186 -11.35 4.37 6.44
C SER A 186 -11.87 5.67 7.06
N GLU A 187 -13.03 6.13 6.59
CA GLU A 187 -13.69 7.35 7.06
C GLU A 187 -14.50 7.09 8.34
N ILE A 188 -14.66 5.82 8.73
CA ILE A 188 -15.37 5.35 9.92
C ILE A 188 -14.71 5.87 11.21
N ARG A 189 -15.46 6.64 11.98
CA ARG A 189 -14.97 7.38 13.15
C ARG A 189 -15.27 6.70 14.47
N ASN A 190 -16.27 5.85 14.52
CA ASN A 190 -16.74 5.23 15.76
C ASN A 190 -17.22 3.79 15.52
N THR A 191 -17.57 3.11 16.61
CA THR A 191 -18.02 1.72 16.58
C THR A 191 -19.39 1.59 15.90
N ALA A 192 -20.31 2.53 16.12
CA ALA A 192 -21.65 2.49 15.53
C ALA A 192 -21.61 2.56 13.99
N GLU A 193 -20.80 3.47 13.43
CA GLU A 193 -20.56 3.56 11.98
C GLU A 193 -19.92 2.27 11.43
N SER A 194 -19.06 1.61 12.22
CA SER A 194 -18.48 0.33 11.84
C SER A 194 -19.50 -0.81 11.79
N GLU A 195 -20.45 -0.82 12.73
CA GLU A 195 -21.53 -1.81 12.79
C GLU A 195 -22.55 -1.58 11.67
N GLU A 196 -22.91 -0.33 11.40
CA GLU A 196 -23.79 0.05 10.29
C GLU A 196 -23.17 -0.35 8.94
N PHE A 197 -21.88 -0.07 8.76
CA PHE A 197 -21.16 -0.45 7.56
C PHE A 197 -21.06 -1.98 7.41
N ALA A 198 -20.85 -2.72 8.50
CA ALA A 198 -20.87 -4.18 8.50
C ALA A 198 -22.25 -4.73 8.11
N ALA A 199 -23.33 -4.15 8.62
CA ALA A 199 -24.70 -4.53 8.28
C ALA A 199 -25.01 -4.26 6.79
N GLU A 200 -24.58 -3.11 6.26
CA GLU A 200 -24.72 -2.79 4.84
C GLU A 200 -23.97 -3.80 3.96
N LEU A 201 -22.74 -4.18 4.34
CA LEU A 201 -21.99 -5.19 3.62
C LEU A 201 -22.72 -6.54 3.60
N ILE A 202 -23.34 -6.92 4.74
CA ILE A 202 -24.09 -8.16 4.86
C ILE A 202 -25.33 -8.14 3.96
N ASP A 203 -26.07 -7.04 3.96
CA ASP A 203 -27.27 -6.86 3.14
C ASP A 203 -26.94 -6.91 1.63
N ARG A 204 -25.83 -6.28 1.23
CA ARG A 204 -25.46 -6.15 -0.19
C ARG A 204 -24.71 -7.36 -0.76
N PHE A 205 -23.87 -8.02 0.04
CA PHE A 205 -22.91 -9.01 -0.44
C PHE A 205 -22.96 -10.35 0.31
N GLY A 206 -23.81 -10.47 1.33
CA GLY A 206 -23.95 -11.68 2.14
C GLY A 206 -22.96 -11.75 3.31
N PRO A 207 -22.76 -12.91 3.93
CA PRO A 207 -21.99 -13.02 5.17
C PRO A 207 -20.52 -12.57 4.99
N LEU A 208 -20.03 -11.78 5.95
CA LEU A 208 -18.67 -11.23 5.91
C LEU A 208 -17.61 -12.35 5.93
N PRO A 209 -16.71 -12.42 4.93
CA PRO A 209 -15.54 -13.29 4.99
C PRO A 209 -14.63 -12.92 6.16
N SER A 210 -13.84 -13.88 6.65
CA SER A 210 -12.90 -13.65 7.76
C SER A 210 -11.93 -12.51 7.48
N GLY A 211 -11.44 -12.36 6.24
CA GLY A 211 -10.58 -11.24 5.85
C GLY A 211 -11.24 -9.86 5.99
N VAL A 212 -12.56 -9.76 5.75
CA VAL A 212 -13.32 -8.52 5.89
C VAL A 212 -13.62 -8.22 7.36
N GLN A 213 -13.95 -9.24 8.14
CA GLN A 213 -14.11 -9.10 9.59
C GLN A 213 -12.81 -8.62 10.26
N ASN A 214 -11.68 -9.25 9.89
CA ASN A 214 -10.37 -8.86 10.37
C ASN A 214 -10.03 -7.41 9.99
N LEU A 215 -10.39 -6.98 8.78
CA LEU A 215 -10.13 -5.62 8.30
C LEU A 215 -10.87 -4.57 9.15
N LEU A 216 -12.15 -4.79 9.45
CA LEU A 216 -12.94 -3.90 10.33
C LEU A 216 -12.35 -3.83 11.75
N GLU A 217 -11.89 -4.97 12.26
CA GLU A 217 -11.23 -5.05 13.57
C GLU A 217 -9.89 -4.30 13.58
N VAL A 218 -9.08 -4.42 12.53
CA VAL A 218 -7.81 -3.67 12.40
C VAL A 218 -8.05 -2.17 12.35
N LEU A 219 -9.06 -1.69 11.63
CA LEU A 219 -9.40 -0.27 11.61
C LEU A 219 -9.83 0.25 12.97
N THR A 220 -10.58 -0.56 13.73
CA THR A 220 -10.93 -0.28 15.12
C THR A 220 -9.69 -0.19 16.01
N ILE A 221 -8.77 -1.16 15.89
CA ILE A 221 -7.48 -1.16 16.60
C ILE A 221 -6.69 0.11 16.28
N LYS A 222 -6.59 0.51 15.01
CA LYS A 222 -5.85 1.71 14.61
C LYS A 222 -6.42 2.99 15.18
N ARG A 223 -7.76 3.10 15.25
CA ARG A 223 -8.41 4.24 15.89
C ARG A 223 -8.06 4.33 17.38
N LEU A 224 -8.14 3.21 18.10
CA LEU A 224 -7.78 3.16 19.52
C LEU A 224 -6.29 3.41 19.72
N ALA A 225 -5.43 2.88 18.84
CA ALA A 225 -3.99 3.08 18.88
C ALA A 225 -3.63 4.56 18.68
N LYS A 226 -4.35 5.27 17.80
CA LYS A 226 -4.18 6.71 17.61
C LYS A 226 -4.55 7.51 18.86
N GLN A 227 -5.62 7.12 19.57
CA GLN A 227 -6.01 7.72 20.85
C GLN A 227 -4.99 7.44 21.97
N ALA A 228 -4.33 6.28 21.93
CA ALA A 228 -3.31 5.87 22.90
C ALA A 228 -1.88 6.31 22.50
N HIS A 229 -1.72 7.14 21.46
CA HIS A 229 -0.41 7.57 20.93
C HIS A 229 0.54 6.39 20.59
N ILE A 230 -0.01 5.31 20.07
CA ILE A 230 0.73 4.13 19.62
C ILE A 230 1.13 4.30 18.15
N GLU A 231 2.41 4.05 17.86
CA GLU A 231 3.00 4.08 16.52
C GLU A 231 2.89 2.78 15.80
N LYS A 232 3.26 1.71 16.49
CA LYS A 232 3.46 0.42 15.85
C LYS A 232 3.03 -0.69 16.77
N ILE A 233 2.33 -1.66 16.19
CA ILE A 233 1.92 -2.90 16.86
C ILE A 233 2.40 -4.06 16.01
N ASP A 234 3.36 -4.83 16.53
CA ASP A 234 3.87 -6.05 15.92
C ASP A 234 3.40 -7.26 16.72
N VAL A 235 2.62 -8.15 16.11
CA VAL A 235 2.14 -9.39 16.76
C VAL A 235 2.92 -10.58 16.25
N GLY A 236 3.40 -11.41 17.18
CA GLY A 236 4.04 -12.68 16.88
C GLY A 236 3.48 -13.82 17.71
N PRO A 237 4.01 -15.05 17.54
CA PRO A 237 3.52 -16.24 18.25
C PRO A 237 3.60 -16.16 19.79
N LYS A 238 4.49 -15.31 20.32
CA LYS A 238 4.74 -15.16 21.76
C LYS A 238 4.02 -13.97 22.40
N GLY A 239 3.25 -13.21 21.61
CA GLY A 239 2.52 -12.03 22.09
C GLY A 239 2.64 -10.86 21.13
N ALA A 240 2.64 -9.63 21.66
CA ALA A 240 2.72 -8.40 20.88
C ALA A 240 3.80 -7.44 21.40
N VAL A 241 4.36 -6.64 20.51
CA VAL A 241 5.25 -5.51 20.82
C VAL A 241 4.55 -4.24 20.37
N ILE A 242 4.45 -3.27 21.27
CA ILE A 242 3.79 -1.98 21.04
C ILE A 242 4.84 -0.88 21.19
N SER A 243 5.01 -0.09 20.13
CA SER A 243 5.90 1.07 20.12
C SER A 243 5.04 2.33 20.23
N PHE A 244 5.42 3.24 21.14
CA PHE A 244 4.70 4.49 21.36
C PHE A 244 5.35 5.64 20.61
N ARG A 245 4.54 6.65 20.31
CA ARG A 245 5.02 7.91 19.76
C ARG A 245 5.58 8.80 20.88
N HIS A 246 6.90 8.90 20.96
CA HIS A 246 7.59 9.61 22.04
C HIS A 246 7.28 11.12 22.10
N ASP A 247 6.99 11.76 20.95
CA ASP A 247 6.77 13.21 20.84
C ASP A 247 5.38 13.68 21.31
N SER A 248 4.49 12.77 21.74
CA SER A 248 3.07 13.11 22.02
C SER A 248 2.52 12.46 23.30
N LEU A 249 3.39 11.94 24.17
CA LEU A 249 2.99 11.38 25.45
C LEU A 249 2.93 12.50 26.51
N ASP A 250 1.79 13.18 26.60
CA ASP A 250 1.59 14.28 27.57
C ASP A 250 1.69 13.80 29.03
N ASP A 251 1.34 12.55 29.33
CA ASP A 251 1.41 11.95 30.67
C ASP A 251 1.60 10.43 30.61
N PRO A 252 2.82 9.91 30.84
CA PRO A 252 3.11 8.48 30.78
C PRO A 252 2.61 7.70 32.01
N THR A 253 2.13 8.37 33.06
CA THR A 253 1.73 7.75 34.33
C THR A 253 0.67 6.67 34.13
N TYR A 254 -0.32 6.95 33.29
CA TYR A 254 -1.38 6.00 32.97
C TYR A 254 -0.84 4.71 32.33
N ILE A 255 0.14 4.83 31.42
CA ILE A 255 0.75 3.67 30.75
C ILE A 255 1.49 2.81 31.78
N PHE A 256 2.27 3.42 32.69
CA PHE A 256 2.95 2.71 33.76
C PHE A 256 2.00 2.01 34.73
N GLU A 257 0.86 2.63 35.07
CA GLU A 257 -0.19 1.99 35.86
C GLU A 257 -0.74 0.75 35.17
N GLN A 258 -1.03 0.83 33.86
CA GLN A 258 -1.54 -0.32 33.10
C GLN A 258 -0.49 -1.44 33.03
N ILE A 259 0.79 -1.10 32.79
CA ILE A 259 1.89 -2.08 32.82
C ILE A 259 1.97 -2.77 34.18
N SER A 260 1.76 -2.04 35.28
CA SER A 260 1.83 -2.60 36.64
C SER A 260 0.62 -3.49 36.98
N LYS A 261 -0.56 -3.21 36.39
CA LYS A 261 -1.78 -4.01 36.56
C LYS A 261 -1.72 -5.34 35.80
N HIS A 262 -0.92 -5.43 34.75
CA HIS A 262 -0.83 -6.60 33.89
C HIS A 262 0.49 -7.35 34.08
N THR A 263 0.45 -8.51 34.75
CA THR A 263 1.64 -9.33 35.05
C THR A 263 2.39 -9.84 33.83
N ASN A 264 1.72 -9.90 32.68
CA ASN A 264 2.29 -10.35 31.41
C ASN A 264 2.85 -9.20 30.55
N TRP A 265 2.80 -7.97 31.03
CA TRP A 265 3.31 -6.78 30.34
C TRP A 265 4.71 -6.43 30.86
N ARG A 266 5.62 -6.06 29.96
CA ARG A 266 6.97 -5.63 30.33
C ARG A 266 7.43 -4.49 29.43
N LEU A 267 7.97 -3.45 30.05
CA LEU A 267 8.68 -2.41 29.32
C LEU A 267 10.06 -2.92 28.89
N ARG A 268 10.43 -2.70 27.64
CA ARG A 268 11.74 -3.02 27.07
C ARG A 268 12.70 -1.82 27.18
N PRO A 269 14.02 -2.02 27.04
CA PRO A 269 15.00 -0.93 27.09
C PRO A 269 14.80 0.15 26.01
N ASP A 270 14.22 -0.24 24.88
CA ASP A 270 13.83 0.65 23.77
C ASP A 270 12.49 1.38 24.00
N GLN A 271 11.98 1.35 25.23
CA GLN A 271 10.71 1.96 25.65
C GLN A 271 9.46 1.38 24.96
N SER A 272 9.61 0.27 24.22
CA SER A 272 8.47 -0.48 23.69
C SER A 272 7.85 -1.37 24.78
N LEU A 273 6.54 -1.58 24.68
CA LEU A 273 5.80 -2.48 25.55
C LEU A 273 5.73 -3.87 24.94
N LEU A 274 6.27 -4.86 25.65
CA LEU A 274 6.10 -6.28 25.35
C LEU A 274 4.91 -6.83 26.12
N VAL A 275 3.90 -7.32 25.40
CA VAL A 275 2.77 -8.08 25.95
C VAL A 275 3.00 -9.55 25.68
N LYS A 276 3.34 -10.33 26.71
CA LYS A 276 3.54 -11.77 26.58
C LYS A 276 2.20 -12.48 26.59
N SER A 277 1.93 -13.24 25.54
CA SER A 277 0.77 -14.13 25.47
C SER A 277 1.07 -15.21 24.44
N PRO A 278 1.15 -16.50 24.82
CA PRO A 278 1.35 -17.56 23.84
C PRO A 278 0.11 -17.64 22.95
N LEU A 279 0.27 -17.24 21.68
CA LEU A 279 -0.81 -17.18 20.69
C LEU A 279 -0.70 -18.41 19.79
N THR A 280 -1.69 -19.29 19.86
CA THR A 280 -1.71 -20.54 19.08
C THR A 280 -2.60 -20.44 17.84
N GLN A 281 -3.55 -19.52 17.83
CA GLN A 281 -4.53 -19.35 16.76
C GLN A 281 -4.61 -17.89 16.29
N ASP A 282 -4.84 -17.70 15.00
CA ASP A 282 -4.84 -16.37 14.35
C ASP A 282 -5.93 -15.43 14.92
N TYR A 283 -7.11 -15.96 15.26
CA TYR A 283 -8.21 -15.16 15.83
C TYR A 283 -7.88 -14.59 17.23
N GLN A 284 -6.98 -15.25 17.97
CA GLN A 284 -6.57 -14.79 19.31
C GLN A 284 -5.70 -13.53 19.22
N ARG A 285 -5.01 -13.33 18.08
CA ARG A 285 -4.09 -12.21 17.86
C ARG A 285 -4.83 -10.88 17.87
N LEU A 286 -5.93 -10.78 17.12
CA LEU A 286 -6.78 -9.57 17.08
C LEU A 286 -7.38 -9.27 18.44
N GLY A 287 -7.92 -10.28 19.12
CA GLY A 287 -8.51 -10.13 20.45
C GLY A 287 -7.51 -9.59 21.48
N LEU A 288 -6.29 -10.14 21.50
CA LEU A 288 -5.21 -9.66 22.36
C LEU A 288 -4.91 -8.18 22.09
N VAL A 289 -4.62 -7.83 20.83
CA VAL A 289 -4.27 -6.46 20.46
C VAL A 289 -5.39 -5.49 20.80
N LYS A 290 -6.64 -5.80 20.43
CA LYS A 290 -7.80 -4.95 20.73
C LYS A 290 -7.93 -4.69 22.22
N THR A 291 -7.76 -5.74 23.05
CA THR A 291 -7.87 -5.63 24.51
C THR A 291 -6.74 -4.80 25.09
N THR A 292 -5.50 -5.06 24.66
CA THR A 292 -4.31 -4.32 25.09
C THR A 292 -4.40 -2.85 24.72
N VAL A 293 -4.70 -2.53 23.46
CA VAL A 293 -4.81 -1.15 22.98
C VAL A 293 -5.94 -0.42 23.70
N LYS A 294 -7.09 -1.06 23.89
CA LYS A 294 -8.22 -0.47 24.64
C LYS A 294 -7.85 -0.14 26.09
N ALA A 295 -7.05 -0.98 26.75
CA ALA A 295 -6.57 -0.71 28.11
C ALA A 295 -5.56 0.45 28.18
N LEU A 296 -4.89 0.76 27.07
CA LEU A 296 -3.94 1.87 26.96
C LEU A 296 -4.61 3.20 26.57
N VAL A 297 -5.89 3.20 26.18
CA VAL A 297 -6.65 4.43 25.95
C VAL A 297 -7.06 5.03 27.29
N LYS A 298 -6.56 6.23 27.61
CA LYS A 298 -6.91 6.94 28.83
C LYS A 298 -8.41 7.29 28.81
N PRO A 299 -9.19 6.95 29.86
CA PRO A 299 -10.58 7.38 29.95
C PRO A 299 -10.62 8.91 30.02
N VAL A 300 -11.54 9.50 29.24
CA VAL A 300 -11.83 10.94 29.21
C VAL A 300 -12.66 11.33 30.43
#